data_AF-A0A183FF63-F1
#
_entry.id   AF-A0A183FF63-F1
#
_cell.length_a   1.000
_cell.length_b   1.000
_cell.length_c   1.000
_cell.angle_alpha   90.00
_cell.angle_beta   90.00
_cell.angle_gamma   90.00
#
_symmetry.space_group_name_H-M   'P 1'
#
loop_
_entity.id
_entity.type
_entity.pdbx_description
1 polymer ?
#
loop_
_entity_poly.entity_id
_entity_poly.type
_entity_poly.pdbx_seq_one_letter_code
_entity_poly.pdbx_strand_id
1 'polypeptide(L)'
;MSSAVSDDEVRDRFRDHTALGPEIATIPAMEGEECKEACTMINEAALYSWTPDDDSDDEAVVGTCKCMETLRAIKLSFNSFSGFIGPRKWQLRKGKRLLRSLRVAGKR
;
A
#
# COMPACT_ATOMS: atom_id res chain seq x y z
N MET A 1 -19.69 -6.09 -14.92
CA MET A 1 -18.99 -4.81 -14.66
C MET A 1 -17.73 -5.16 -13.90
N SER A 2 -16.60 -5.32 -14.59
CA SER A 2 -15.33 -5.64 -13.94
C SER A 2 -14.69 -4.34 -13.47
N SER A 3 -14.59 -4.17 -12.16
CA SER A 3 -13.89 -3.06 -11.52
C SER A 3 -12.48 -2.97 -12.09
N ALA A 4 -12.22 -1.93 -12.88
CA ALA A 4 -10.89 -1.59 -13.32
C ALA A 4 -10.12 -1.07 -12.10
N VAL A 5 -9.54 -1.99 -11.32
CA VAL A 5 -8.33 -1.69 -10.55
C VAL A 5 -7.38 -1.12 -11.60
N SER A 6 -6.98 0.14 -11.44
CA SER A 6 -6.14 0.78 -12.45
C SER A 6 -4.89 -0.08 -12.61
N ASP A 7 -4.59 -0.51 -13.84
CA ASP A 7 -3.49 -1.42 -14.20
C ASP A 7 -2.15 -1.09 -13.49
N ASP A 8 -1.93 0.20 -13.21
CA ASP A 8 -0.78 0.72 -12.49
C ASP A 8 -0.71 0.31 -10.99
N GLU A 9 -1.85 0.12 -10.31
CA GLU A 9 -1.90 -0.29 -8.89
C GLU A 9 -1.60 -1.78 -8.66
N VAL A 10 -1.86 -2.63 -9.66
CA VAL A 10 -1.51 -4.06 -9.60
C VAL A 10 -0.02 -4.25 -9.93
N ARG A 11 0.54 -3.40 -10.79
CA ARG A 11 1.96 -3.46 -11.18
C ARG A 11 2.92 -3.13 -10.04
N ASP A 12 2.53 -2.26 -9.10
CA ASP A 12 3.36 -1.87 -7.95
C ASP A 12 3.21 -2.81 -6.73
N ARG A 13 2.46 -3.92 -6.85
CA ARG A 13 2.33 -4.93 -5.80
C ARG A 13 3.37 -6.03 -5.99
N PHE A 14 4.07 -6.38 -4.91
CA PHE A 14 4.90 -7.58 -4.84
C PHE A 14 4.00 -8.78 -4.51
N ARG A 15 3.53 -9.47 -5.55
CA ARG A 15 2.73 -10.70 -5.41
C ARG A 15 3.61 -11.85 -4.92
N ASP A 16 3.06 -12.71 -4.06
CA ASP A 16 3.74 -13.84 -3.42
C ASP A 16 4.96 -13.43 -2.57
N HIS A 17 4.96 -12.19 -2.10
CA HIS A 17 6.04 -11.65 -1.30
C HIS A 17 5.50 -10.81 -0.14
N THR A 18 6.09 -11.03 1.03
CA THR A 18 5.89 -10.22 2.21
C THR A 18 7.01 -9.20 2.34
N ALA A 19 6.64 -7.95 2.61
CA ALA A 19 7.59 -6.93 3.02
C ALA A 19 7.84 -7.06 4.52
N LEU A 20 9.10 -6.95 4.92
CA LEU A 20 9.55 -7.01 6.30
C LEU A 20 10.22 -5.69 6.67
N GLY A 21 9.93 -5.21 7.87
CA GLY A 21 10.41 -3.93 8.36
C GLY A 21 9.96 -3.66 9.80
N PRO A 22 10.25 -2.48 10.34
CA PRO A 22 9.64 -2.01 11.59
C PRO A 22 8.12 -1.93 11.42
N GLU A 23 7.40 -2.76 12.16
CA GLU A 23 5.94 -2.81 12.16
C GLU A 23 5.38 -1.66 13.00
N ILE A 24 4.52 -0.84 12.41
CA ILE A 24 3.80 0.23 13.10
C ILE A 24 2.45 -0.30 13.60
N ALA A 25 1.81 -1.14 12.80
CA ALA A 25 0.54 -1.75 13.11
C ALA A 25 0.42 -3.16 12.52
N THR A 26 -0.30 -4.01 13.22
CA THR A 26 -0.73 -5.33 12.77
C THR A 26 -2.23 -5.42 12.96
N ILE A 27 -2.95 -5.79 11.90
CA ILE A 27 -4.40 -5.83 11.86
C ILE A 27 -4.81 -7.23 11.42
N PRO A 28 -5.28 -8.10 12.34
CA PRO A 28 -5.72 -9.45 12.01
C PRO A 28 -7.11 -9.44 11.37
N ALA A 29 -7.51 -10.57 10.79
CA ALA A 29 -8.84 -10.79 10.22
C ALA A 29 -9.28 -9.70 9.22
N MET A 30 -8.35 -9.27 8.37
CA MET A 30 -8.54 -8.24 7.37
C MET A 30 -8.59 -8.84 5.97
N GLU A 31 -9.51 -8.36 5.12
CA GLU A 31 -9.53 -8.75 3.72
C GLU A 31 -8.31 -8.17 2.99
N GLY A 32 -7.75 -8.96 2.07
CA GLY A 32 -6.53 -8.56 1.37
C GLY A 32 -6.62 -7.19 0.67
N GLU A 33 -7.71 -6.96 -0.06
CA GLU A 33 -7.93 -5.72 -0.80
C GLU A 33 -8.00 -4.48 0.11
N GLU A 34 -8.43 -4.62 1.37
CA GLU A 34 -8.57 -3.53 2.33
C GLU A 34 -7.24 -3.13 3.00
N CYS A 35 -6.24 -4.01 2.99
CA CYS A 35 -4.98 -3.81 3.72
C CYS A 35 -4.23 -2.54 3.31
N LYS A 36 -4.20 -2.23 2.01
CA LYS A 36 -3.57 -1.00 1.50
C LYS A 36 -4.27 0.25 2.03
N GLU A 37 -5.60 0.25 2.04
CA GLU A 37 -6.40 1.39 2.47
C GLU A 37 -6.25 1.61 3.97
N ALA A 38 -6.27 0.54 4.77
CA ALA A 38 -6.03 0.57 6.21
C ALA A 38 -4.66 1.18 6.53
N CYS A 39 -3.59 0.72 5.89
CA CYS A 39 -2.26 1.27 6.13
C CYS A 39 -2.11 2.70 5.59
N THR A 40 -2.86 3.11 4.56
CA THR A 40 -2.83 4.48 4.04
C THR A 40 -3.31 5.51 5.07
N MET A 41 -4.19 5.10 5.99
CA MET A 41 -4.69 5.94 7.09
C MET A 41 -3.65 6.18 8.18
N ILE A 42 -2.59 5.37 8.25
CA ILE A 42 -1.51 5.49 9.23
C ILE A 42 -0.43 6.41 8.67
N ASN A 43 -0.19 7.54 9.35
CA ASN A 43 0.64 8.60 8.80
C ASN A 43 2.12 8.23 8.61
N GLU A 44 2.62 7.29 9.40
CA GLU A 44 4.01 6.83 9.38
C GLU A 44 4.23 5.63 8.46
N ALA A 45 3.15 4.96 8.04
CA ALA A 45 3.26 3.80 7.18
C ALA A 45 3.68 4.21 5.76
N ALA A 46 4.73 3.56 5.27
CA ALA A 46 5.20 3.66 3.89
C ALA A 46 4.96 2.36 3.10
N LEU A 47 4.76 1.24 3.78
CA LEU A 47 4.49 -0.06 3.17
C LEU A 47 3.34 -0.78 3.86
N TYR A 48 2.72 -1.69 3.12
CA TYR A 48 1.78 -2.68 3.64
C TYR A 48 2.21 -4.08 3.20
N SER A 49 1.87 -5.08 4.00
CA SER A 49 2.01 -6.50 3.66
C SER A 49 0.81 -7.25 4.22
N TRP A 50 0.20 -8.09 3.41
CA TRP A 50 -0.89 -8.95 3.81
C TRP A 50 -0.49 -10.42 3.62
N THR A 51 -0.84 -11.25 4.60
CA THR A 51 -0.62 -12.69 4.59
C THR A 51 -1.91 -13.39 4.98
N PRO A 52 -2.30 -14.50 4.32
CA PRO A 52 -3.48 -15.26 4.73
C PRO A 52 -3.26 -15.84 6.13
N ASP A 53 -4.34 -16.01 6.90
CA ASP A 53 -4.26 -16.63 8.24
C ASP A 53 -4.09 -18.16 8.16
N ASP A 54 -4.51 -18.77 7.04
CA ASP A 54 -4.27 -20.18 6.70
C ASP A 54 -3.47 -20.25 5.39
N ASP A 55 -2.22 -20.71 5.45
CA ASP A 55 -1.34 -20.83 4.29
C ASP A 55 -1.69 -22.01 3.36
N SER A 56 -2.57 -22.91 3.81
CA SER A 56 -3.06 -24.07 3.06
C SER A 56 -4.24 -23.75 2.15
N ASP A 57 -4.92 -22.63 2.40
CA ASP A 57 -6.11 -22.20 1.67
C ASP A 57 -5.72 -21.20 0.56
N ASP A 58 -5.63 -21.71 -0.66
CA ASP A 58 -5.33 -20.90 -1.85
C ASP A 58 -6.43 -19.89 -2.19
N GLU A 59 -7.61 -20.02 -1.59
CA GLU A 59 -8.75 -19.11 -1.76
C GLU A 59 -8.95 -18.20 -0.53
N ALA A 60 -7.99 -18.18 0.41
CA ALA A 60 -8.08 -17.34 1.60
C ALA A 60 -8.26 -15.86 1.25
N VAL A 61 -9.39 -15.30 1.66
CA VAL A 61 -9.73 -13.87 1.48
C VAL A 61 -9.32 -13.05 2.72
N VAL A 62 -9.33 -13.70 3.89
CA VAL A 62 -9.10 -13.09 5.20
C VAL A 62 -7.71 -13.47 5.71
N GLY A 63 -7.01 -12.49 6.26
CA GLY A 63 -5.67 -12.68 6.76
C GLY A 63 -5.19 -11.56 7.66
N THR A 64 -3.89 -11.53 7.88
CA THR A 64 -3.21 -10.53 8.69
C THR A 64 -2.57 -9.46 7.80
N CYS A 65 -2.95 -8.20 8.03
CA CYS A 65 -2.33 -7.03 7.42
C CYS A 65 -1.29 -6.40 8.35
N LYS A 66 -0.15 -5.99 7.80
CA LYS A 66 0.96 -5.34 8.51
C LYS A 66 1.31 -4.03 7.82
N CYS A 67 1.37 -2.96 8.59
CA CYS A 67 1.79 -1.64 8.13
C CYS A 67 3.19 -1.35 8.65
N MET A 68 4.10 -0.93 7.77
CA MET A 68 5.51 -0.73 8.11
C MET A 68 6.01 0.65 7.72
N GLU A 69 6.97 1.15 8.51
CA GLU A 69 7.60 2.45 8.28
C GLU A 69 8.62 2.40 7.14
N THR A 70 9.42 1.33 7.09
CA THR A 70 10.55 1.22 6.16
C THR A 70 10.74 -0.24 5.73
N LEU A 71 11.06 -0.44 4.46
CA LEU A 71 11.40 -1.75 3.92
C LEU A 71 12.81 -2.15 4.35
N ARG A 72 12.95 -3.29 5.02
CA ARG A 72 14.25 -3.91 5.33
C ARG A 72 14.55 -5.09 4.43
N ALA A 73 13.55 -5.94 4.18
CA ALA A 73 13.70 -7.12 3.36
C ALA A 73 12.38 -7.49 2.69
N ILE A 74 12.47 -8.27 1.63
CA ILE A 74 11.33 -8.90 0.98
C ILE A 74 11.54 -10.41 1.08
N LYS A 75 10.52 -11.15 1.50
CA LYS A 75 10.56 -12.60 1.63
C LYS A 75 9.47 -13.24 0.77
N LEU A 76 9.83 -14.27 0.01
CA LEU A 76 8.87 -15.11 -0.71
C LEU A 76 7.90 -15.75 0.28
N SER A 77 6.61 -15.59 0.03
CA SER A 77 5.52 -16.21 0.79
C SER A 77 4.33 -16.35 -0.14
N PHE A 78 3.97 -17.57 -0.49
CA PHE A 78 2.86 -17.82 -1.41
C PHE A 78 1.54 -17.31 -0.85
N ASN A 79 0.63 -16.95 -1.75
CA ASN A 79 -0.69 -16.42 -1.44
C ASN A 79 -0.66 -15.10 -0.62
N SER A 80 0.50 -14.43 -0.56
CA SER A 80 0.65 -13.13 0.10
C SER A 80 0.85 -12.01 -0.91
N PHE A 81 0.75 -10.77 -0.45
CA PHE A 81 1.20 -9.63 -1.24
C PHE A 81 1.64 -8.48 -0.36
N SER A 82 2.51 -7.64 -0.90
CA SER A 82 2.94 -6.40 -0.26
C SER A 82 3.08 -5.28 -1.27
N GLY A 83 3.21 -4.05 -0.80
CA GLY A 83 3.35 -2.90 -1.68
C GLY A 83 3.69 -1.62 -0.96
N PHE A 84 4.04 -0.61 -1.75
CA PHE A 84 4.28 0.74 -1.25
C PHE A 84 2.98 1.52 -1.15
N ILE A 85 2.89 2.35 -0.11
CA ILE A 85 1.86 3.37 0.03
C ILE A 85 2.36 4.57 -0.76
N GLY A 86 1.83 4.74 -1.98
CA GLY A 86 2.20 5.84 -2.85
C GLY A 86 1.99 7.23 -2.22
N PRO A 87 2.47 8.31 -2.85
CA PRO A 87 2.40 9.65 -2.31
C PRO A 87 0.94 10.01 -1.94
N ARG A 88 0.73 10.38 -0.68
CA ARG A 88 -0.62 10.69 -0.17
C ARG A 88 -1.30 11.70 -1.08
N LYS A 89 -2.53 11.40 -1.54
CA LYS A 89 -3.32 12.24 -2.45
C LYS A 89 -3.40 13.71 -2.00
N TRP A 90 -3.35 13.98 -0.68
CA TRP A 90 -3.27 15.33 -0.12
C TRP A 90 -2.00 16.10 -0.51
N GLN A 91 -0.82 15.46 -0.48
CA GLN A 91 0.44 16.09 -0.86
C GLN A 91 0.49 16.41 -2.37
N LEU A 92 -0.11 15.56 -3.21
CA LEU A 92 -0.27 15.82 -4.64
C LEU A 92 -1.15 17.05 -4.92
N ARG A 93 -2.21 17.30 -4.12
CA ARG A 93 -3.05 18.51 -4.23
C ARG A 93 -2.30 19.78 -3.81
N LYS A 94 -1.45 19.73 -2.79
CA LYS A 94 -0.59 20.86 -2.38
C LYS A 94 0.47 21.19 -3.45
N GLY A 95 1.17 20.18 -3.98
CA GLY A 95 2.16 20.36 -5.04
C GLY A 95 1.56 21.01 -6.30
N LYS A 96 0.38 20.57 -6.73
CA LYS A 96 -0.34 21.17 -7.88
C LYS A 96 -0.75 22.63 -7.65
N ARG A 97 -1.11 23.03 -6.43
CA ARG A 97 -1.40 24.44 -6.11
C ARG A 97 -0.14 25.31 -6.10
N LEU A 98 0.96 24.82 -5.53
CA LEU A 98 2.24 25.53 -5.50
C LEU A 98 2.79 25.77 -6.93
N LEU A 99 2.78 24.73 -7.76
CA LEU A 99 3.21 24.80 -9.17
C LEU A 99 2.36 25.78 -9.99
N ARG A 100 1.04 25.84 -9.73
CA ARG A 100 0.16 26.84 -10.36
C ARG A 100 0.50 28.26 -9.91
N SER A 101 0.81 28.46 -8.63
CA SER A 101 1.17 29.80 -8.10
C SER A 101 2.51 30.31 -8.65
N LEU A 102 3.52 29.45 -8.75
CA LEU A 102 4.82 29.81 -9.34
C LEU A 102 4.72 30.16 -10.84
N ARG A 103 3.89 29.45 -11.61
CA ARG A 103 3.63 29.80 -13.03
C ARG A 103 2.93 31.15 -13.21
N VAL A 104 2.13 31.58 -12.23
CA VAL A 104 1.45 32.88 -12.27
C VAL A 104 2.41 34.01 -11.85
N ALA A 105 3.33 33.74 -10.91
CA ALA A 105 4.33 34.69 -10.45
C ALA A 105 5.44 34.98 -11.47
N GLY A 106 5.84 33.99 -12.28
CA GLY A 106 6.89 34.14 -13.30
C GLY A 106 6.45 34.76 -14.64
N LYS A 107 5.28 35.40 -14.68
CA LYS A 107 4.70 35.99 -15.90
C LYS A 107 4.51 37.52 -15.82
N ARG A 108 5.19 38.18 -14.89
CA ARG A 108 5.28 39.64 -14.78
C ARG A 108 6.69 40.11 -15.08
#